data_AF-A0A227J372-F1
#
_entry.id   AF-A0A227J372-F1
#
_cell.length_a   1.000
_cell.length_b   1.000
_cell.length_c   1.000
_cell.angle_alpha   90.00
_cell.angle_beta   90.00
_cell.angle_gamma   90.00
#
_symmetry.space_group_name_H-M   'P 1'
#
loop_
_entity.id
_entity.type
_entity.pdbx_description
1 polymer ?
#
loop_
_entity_poly.entity_id
_entity_poly.type
_entity_poly.pdbx_seq_one_letter_code
_entity_poly.pdbx_strand_id
1 'polypeptide(L)'
;ARKMVTQWGFSEKLGPLLYAEDEGEVFLGRSVTQTKHMSDDTAKLIDDEVRQIIDRNYDRAKKILEDNMDIMHAMKDALMKYETIDARQIDDLMERKAEIREPAGWG
;
A
#
# COMPACT_ATOMS: atom_id res chain seq x y z
N ALA A 1 -2.47 -6.15 -3.72
CA ALA A 1 -3.42 -5.78 -4.80
C ALA A 1 -4.19 -6.99 -5.33
N ARG A 2 -3.54 -8.05 -5.87
CA ARG A 2 -4.21 -9.24 -6.43
C ARG A 2 -5.28 -9.87 -5.50
N LYS A 3 -4.93 -10.12 -4.23
CA LYS A 3 -5.88 -10.62 -3.20
C LYS A 3 -7.10 -9.73 -2.98
N MET A 4 -6.97 -8.40 -3.12
CA MET A 4 -8.11 -7.48 -2.95
C MET A 4 -9.15 -7.63 -4.06
N VAL A 5 -8.70 -7.86 -5.29
CA VAL A 5 -9.56 -8.05 -6.46
C VAL A 5 -10.14 -9.48 -6.48
N THR A 6 -9.34 -10.49 -6.14
CA THR A 6 -9.73 -11.91 -6.32
C THR A 6 -10.36 -12.56 -5.09
N GLN A 7 -10.06 -12.10 -3.88
CA GLN A 7 -10.59 -12.68 -2.63
C GLN A 7 -11.61 -11.78 -1.94
N TRP A 8 -11.45 -10.46 -2.05
CA TRP A 8 -12.27 -9.50 -1.30
C TRP A 8 -13.30 -8.76 -2.15
N GLY A 9 -13.39 -9.06 -3.45
CA GLY A 9 -14.44 -8.52 -4.32
C GLY A 9 -14.38 -7.00 -4.54
N PHE A 10 -13.21 -6.37 -4.39
CA PHE A 10 -13.03 -4.92 -4.52
C PHE A 10 -13.01 -4.42 -5.99
N SER A 11 -13.53 -5.19 -6.95
CA SER A 11 -13.73 -4.75 -8.33
C SER A 11 -15.22 -4.72 -8.67
N GLU A 12 -15.74 -3.54 -9.04
CA GLU A 12 -17.14 -3.36 -9.49
C GLU A 12 -17.48 -4.17 -10.74
N LYS A 13 -16.47 -4.54 -11.56
CA LYS A 13 -16.67 -5.31 -12.80
C LYS A 13 -16.71 -6.83 -12.60
N LEU A 14 -15.99 -7.34 -11.60
CA LEU A 14 -15.92 -8.79 -11.34
C LEU A 14 -17.01 -9.26 -10.38
N GLY A 15 -17.68 -8.33 -9.68
CA GLY A 15 -18.64 -8.66 -8.63
C GLY A 15 -17.99 -9.40 -7.45
N PRO A 16 -18.76 -9.76 -6.42
CA PRO A 16 -18.25 -10.46 -5.23
C PRO A 16 -18.05 -11.97 -5.50
N LEU A 17 -17.45 -12.34 -6.64
CA LEU A 17 -17.05 -13.72 -6.89
C LEU A 17 -15.66 -13.98 -6.29
N LEU A 18 -15.58 -14.97 -5.39
CA LEU A 18 -14.30 -15.53 -4.94
C LEU A 18 -13.61 -16.22 -6.12
N TYR A 19 -12.55 -15.61 -6.64
CA TYR A 19 -11.70 -16.16 -7.71
C TYR A 19 -10.41 -16.81 -7.19
N ALA A 20 -10.10 -16.66 -5.90
CA ALA A 20 -8.92 -17.25 -5.30
C ALA A 20 -9.32 -18.06 -4.06
N GLU A 21 -9.13 -19.38 -4.13
CA GLU A 21 -9.13 -20.26 -2.97
C GLU A 21 -8.07 -19.78 -1.98
N ASP A 22 -8.44 -19.76 -0.70
CA ASP A 22 -7.49 -19.62 0.39
C ASP A 22 -6.43 -20.72 0.26
N GLU A 23 -5.14 -20.37 0.23
CA GLU A 23 -4.02 -21.30 0.39
C GLU A 23 -3.93 -21.84 1.84
N GLY A 24 -5.08 -22.20 2.45
CA GLY A 24 -5.21 -22.41 3.90
C GLY A 24 -5.94 -23.67 4.34
N GLU A 25 -6.58 -24.45 3.47
CA GLU A 25 -7.29 -25.66 3.89
C GLU A 25 -6.41 -26.92 3.74
N VAL A 26 -5.72 -27.25 4.83
CA VAL A 26 -5.15 -28.57 5.07
C VAL A 26 -6.29 -29.48 5.56
N PHE A 27 -7.08 -30.06 4.65
CA PHE A 27 -8.04 -31.09 5.04
C PHE A 27 -7.96 -32.36 4.17
N LEU A 28 -8.00 -33.48 4.89
CA LEU A 28 -7.65 -34.84 4.53
C LEU A 28 -8.46 -35.40 3.36
N GLY A 29 -7.74 -35.87 2.33
CA GLY A 29 -8.12 -37.05 1.55
C GLY A 29 -9.30 -36.89 0.59
N ARG A 30 -9.00 -36.95 -0.72
CA ARG A 30 -9.93 -37.10 -1.84
C ARG A 30 -10.95 -35.96 -2.02
N SER A 31 -10.53 -34.87 -2.66
CA SER A 31 -11.36 -34.30 -3.72
C SER A 31 -10.56 -33.40 -4.65
N VAL A 32 -10.51 -33.83 -5.90
CA VAL A 32 -10.53 -33.01 -7.13
C VAL A 32 -9.69 -31.73 -7.12
N THR A 33 -8.58 -31.82 -7.84
CA THR A 33 -7.97 -30.73 -8.62
C THR A 33 -9.04 -29.89 -9.33
N GLN A 34 -9.65 -28.93 -8.63
CA GLN A 34 -10.32 -27.80 -9.26
C GLN A 34 -9.29 -26.69 -9.41
N THR A 35 -8.30 -26.90 -10.28
CA THR A 35 -7.78 -25.77 -11.05
C THR A 35 -8.96 -25.26 -11.88
N LYS A 36 -9.78 -24.39 -11.29
CA LYS A 36 -10.76 -23.61 -12.03
C LYS A 36 -9.99 -22.94 -13.16
N HIS A 37 -10.26 -23.37 -14.38
CA HIS A 37 -9.77 -22.73 -15.59
C HIS A 37 -10.31 -21.30 -15.61
N MET A 38 -9.59 -20.39 -14.95
CA MET A 38 -9.78 -18.96 -15.12
C MET A 38 -9.58 -18.70 -16.61
N SER A 39 -10.61 -18.21 -17.29
CA SER A 39 -10.47 -17.89 -18.72
C SER A 39 -9.43 -16.78 -18.89
N ASP A 40 -8.68 -16.81 -20.00
CA ASP A 40 -7.68 -15.77 -20.31
C ASP A 40 -8.31 -14.36 -20.26
N ASP A 41 -9.57 -14.24 -20.67
CA ASP A 41 -10.34 -13.00 -20.60
C ASP A 41 -10.56 -12.51 -19.16
N THR A 42 -10.87 -13.43 -18.23
CA THR A 42 -11.01 -13.11 -16.80
C THR A 42 -9.66 -12.76 -16.17
N ALA A 43 -8.60 -13.49 -16.52
CA ALA A 43 -7.25 -13.21 -16.03
C ALA A 43 -6.76 -11.82 -16.46
N LYS A 44 -6.97 -11.47 -17.73
CA LYS A 44 -6.65 -10.14 -18.26
C LYS A 44 -7.43 -9.03 -17.53
N LEU A 45 -8.71 -9.25 -17.26
CA LEU A 45 -9.54 -8.28 -16.55
C LEU A 45 -9.07 -8.08 -15.09
N ILE A 46 -8.64 -9.14 -14.41
CA ILE A 46 -8.04 -9.05 -13.07
C ILE A 46 -6.74 -8.22 -13.12
N ASP A 47 -5.86 -8.48 -14.08
CA ASP A 47 -4.60 -7.76 -14.21
C ASP A 47 -4.81 -6.27 -14.49
N ASP A 48 -5.79 -5.93 -15.34
CA ASP A 48 -6.15 -4.54 -15.63
C ASP A 48 -6.71 -3.81 -14.41
N GLU A 49 -7.53 -4.48 -13.58
CA GLU A 49 -8.05 -3.90 -12.34
C GLU A 49 -6.95 -3.76 -11.28
N VAL A 50 -6.03 -4.72 -11.19
CA VAL A 50 -4.86 -4.63 -10.31
C VAL A 50 -3.98 -3.43 -10.70
N ARG A 51 -3.74 -3.23 -12.00
CA ARG A 51 -2.97 -2.08 -12.50
C ARG A 51 -3.65 -0.76 -12.13
N GLN A 52 -4.95 -0.63 -12.37
CA GLN A 52 -5.71 0.58 -12.00
C GLN A 52 -5.61 0.90 -10.51
N ILE A 53 -5.67 -0.11 -9.63
CA ILE A 53 -5.52 0.10 -8.18
C ILE A 53 -4.12 0.60 -7.84
N ILE A 54 -3.09 0.02 -8.45
CA ILE A 54 -1.69 0.42 -8.22
C ILE A 54 -1.49 1.86 -8.70
N ASP A 55 -1.90 2.18 -9.92
CA ASP A 55 -1.72 3.50 -10.52
C ASP A 55 -2.43 4.57 -9.69
N ARG A 56 -3.69 4.34 -9.30
CA ARG A 56 -4.44 5.26 -8.43
C ARG A 56 -3.75 5.49 -7.09
N ASN A 57 -3.23 4.44 -6.46
CA ASN A 57 -2.57 4.56 -5.17
C ASN A 57 -1.21 5.25 -5.31
N TYR A 58 -0.49 5.00 -6.40
CA TYR A 58 0.76 5.68 -6.73
C TYR A 58 0.52 7.17 -6.93
N ASP A 59 -0.46 7.55 -7.76
CA ASP A 59 -0.80 8.95 -8.00
C ASP A 59 -1.25 9.64 -6.72
N ARG A 60 -2.02 8.95 -5.88
CA ARG A 60 -2.42 9.48 -4.56
C ARG A 60 -1.20 9.71 -3.66
N ALA A 61 -0.28 8.75 -3.58
CA ALA A 61 0.92 8.88 -2.77
C ALA A 61 1.81 10.03 -3.28
N LYS A 62 2.02 10.11 -4.60
CA LYS A 62 2.74 11.20 -5.26
C LYS A 62 2.11 12.54 -4.94
N LYS A 63 0.79 12.67 -5.09
CA LYS A 63 0.07 13.90 -4.78
C LYS A 63 0.22 14.31 -3.32
N ILE A 64 0.12 13.37 -2.37
CA ILE A 64 0.34 13.66 -0.95
C ILE A 64 1.76 14.21 -0.71
N LEU A 65 2.78 13.65 -1.36
CA LEU A 65 4.16 14.13 -1.25
C LEU A 65 4.34 15.51 -1.90
N GLU A 66 3.75 15.74 -3.06
CA GLU A 66 3.80 17.04 -3.76
C GLU A 66 3.07 18.14 -2.96
N ASP A 67 1.89 17.84 -2.41
CA ASP A 67 1.09 18.75 -1.60
C ASP A 67 1.79 19.10 -0.25
N ASN A 68 2.73 18.27 0.21
CA ASN A 68 3.48 18.45 1.45
C ASN A 68 5.00 18.56 1.22
N MET A 69 5.39 19.18 0.10
CA MET A 69 6.79 19.40 -0.27
C MET A 69 7.57 20.18 0.80
N ASP A 70 6.89 21.10 1.51
CA ASP A 70 7.44 21.84 2.64
C ASP A 70 7.91 20.92 3.76
N ILE A 71 7.10 19.93 4.12
CA ILE A 71 7.43 18.92 5.12
C ILE A 71 8.62 18.08 4.64
N MET A 72 8.68 17.68 3.36
CA MET A 72 9.85 16.97 2.81
C MET A 72 11.14 17.79 2.92
N HIS A 73 11.10 19.08 2.60
CA HIS A 73 12.27 19.96 2.74
C HIS A 73 12.70 20.10 4.20
N ALA A 74 11.76 20.31 5.12
CA ALA A 74 12.06 20.38 6.55
C ALA A 74 12.64 19.05 7.07
N MET A 75 12.12 17.92 6.60
CA MET A 75 12.57 16.57 6.98
C MET A 75 14.00 16.31 6.44
N LYS A 76 14.31 16.75 5.22
CA LYS A 76 15.68 16.75 4.67
C LYS A 76 16.62 17.58 5.55
N ASP A 77 16.23 18.80 5.89
CA ASP A 77 17.08 19.69 6.70
C ASP A 77 17.29 19.15 8.12
N ALA A 78 16.27 18.52 8.70
CA ALA A 78 16.38 17.81 9.99
C ALA A 78 17.35 16.62 9.91
N LEU A 79 17.27 15.80 8.85
CA LEU A 79 18.22 14.69 8.63
C LEU A 79 19.66 15.20 8.46
N MET A 80 19.85 16.31 7.74
CA MET A 80 21.18 16.91 7.58
C MET A 80 21.77 17.41 8.90
N LYS A 81 20.91 17.83 9.85
CA LYS A 81 21.34 18.33 11.17
C LYS A 81 21.57 17.22 12.19
N TYR A 82 20.68 16.23 12.22
CA TYR A 82 20.58 15.24 13.30
C TYR A 82 20.94 13.80 12.89
N GLU A 83 21.18 13.55 11.60
CA GLU A 83 21.47 12.24 10.96
C GLU A 83 20.33 11.21 11.05
N THR A 84 19.49 11.29 12.08
CA THR A 84 18.34 10.42 12.35
C THR A 84 17.14 11.26 12.78
N ILE A 85 15.94 10.76 12.48
CA ILE A 85 14.67 11.38 12.89
C ILE A 85 13.90 10.37 13.73
N ASP A 86 13.51 10.79 14.93
CA ASP A 86 12.64 10.02 15.83
C ASP A 86 11.15 10.38 15.62
N ALA A 87 10.23 9.53 16.10
CA ALA A 87 8.79 9.70 15.95
C ALA A 87 8.30 11.08 16.42
N ARG A 88 8.85 11.60 17.53
CA ARG A 88 8.48 12.93 18.05
C ARG A 88 8.89 14.08 17.13
N GLN A 89 9.96 13.90 16.36
CA GLN A 89 10.40 14.87 15.36
C GLN A 89 9.53 14.79 14.11
N ILE A 90 9.05 13.60 13.75
CA ILE A 90 8.03 13.44 12.70
C ILE A 90 6.75 14.17 13.11
N ASP A 91 6.30 14.06 14.36
CA ASP A 91 5.12 14.81 14.83
C ASP A 91 5.30 16.33 14.67
N ASP A 92 6.48 16.86 15.03
CA ASP A 92 6.79 18.29 14.86
C ASP A 92 6.82 18.71 13.38
N LEU A 93 7.36 17.86 12.51
CA LEU A 93 7.38 18.07 11.05
C LEU A 93 5.96 18.10 10.49
N MET A 94 5.11 17.18 10.93
CA MET A 94 3.70 17.10 10.50
C MET A 94 2.87 18.29 11.02
N GLU A 95 3.20 18.81 12.20
CA GLU A 95 2.61 20.03 12.78
C GLU A 95 3.17 21.33 12.18
N ARG A 96 4.15 21.26 11.25
CA ARG A 96 4.81 22.42 10.63
C ARG A 96 5.40 23.40 11.64
N LYS A 97 6.01 22.88 12.70
CA LYS A 97 6.70 23.72 13.68
C LYS A 97 7.92 24.40 13.05
N ALA A 98 8.16 25.64 13.47
CA ALA A 98 9.32 26.42 13.00
C ALA A 98 10.66 25.81 13.47
N GLU A 99 10.67 25.16 14.63
CA GLU A 99 11.83 24.47 15.17
C GLU A 99 11.48 23.02 15.52
N ILE A 100 12.29 22.10 15.04
CA ILE A 100 12.16 20.66 15.32
C ILE A 100 13.03 20.34 16.53
N ARG A 101 12.44 19.62 17.48
CA ARG A 101 13.16 19.18 18.68
C ARG A 101 14.35 18.28 18.35
N GLU A 102 15.27 18.17 19.28
CA GLU A 102 16.41 17.27 19.15
C GLU A 102 15.99 15.80 19.31
N PRO A 103 16.70 14.84 18.66
CA PRO A 103 16.46 13.41 18.86
C PRO A 103 16.68 13.00 20.32
N ALA A 104 16.02 11.93 20.74
CA ALA A 104 16.24 11.38 22.07
C ALA A 104 17.70 10.91 22.23
N GLY A 105 18.43 11.46 23.22
CA GLY A 105 19.84 11.14 23.46
C GLY A 105 20.84 11.98 22.64
N TRP A 106 20.38 13.03 21.99
CA TRP A 106 21.22 14.06 21.38
C TRP A 106 21.74 15.00 22.47
N GLY A 107 22.92 14.70 23.04
CA GLY A 107 23.55 15.46 24.12
C GLY A 107 24.43 14.60 25.04
#